data_AF-A0A9D4HTP1-F1
#
_entry.id   AF-A0A9D4HTP1-F1
#
_cell.length_a   1.000
_cell.length_b   1.000
_cell.length_c   1.000
_cell.angle_alpha   90.00
_cell.angle_beta   90.00
_cell.angle_gamma   90.00
#
_symmetry.space_group_name_H-M   'P 1'
#
loop_
_entity.id
_entity.type
_entity.pdbx_description
1 polymer ?
#
loop_
_entity_poly.entity_id
_entity_poly.type
_entity_poly.pdbx_seq_one_letter_code
_entity_poly.pdbx_strand_id
1 'polypeptide(L)'
;MRLRVSLKDIKKDIRAISLSKTDIRAISLSKKDIRAISLRKKDIRAISLSKTNIRAISLRKTDIRAISLSKTVIRAISLSKTDIRAISLRPFLSTDIRTISLSKRNIRAISLRPFISLSKTVIRAISLSKKDIRAISLSKTDIRAISLSKTDIRTISLSKTDIRAISLSNTDIRAISLSNTDIRAISLSKTDIRAISLSKTDIRAISLISF
;
A
#
# COMPACT_ATOMS: atom_id res chain seq x y z
N MET A 1 -7.84 -17.01 24.52
CA MET A 1 -6.37 -16.81 24.44
C MET A 1 -6.01 -16.43 23.00
N ARG A 2 -5.38 -15.27 22.75
CA ARG A 2 -4.99 -14.86 21.37
C ARG A 2 -3.58 -15.35 21.05
N LEU A 3 -3.44 -16.15 20.01
CA LEU A 3 -2.19 -16.79 19.57
C LEU A 3 -1.22 -15.80 18.90
N ARG A 4 0.08 -16.08 19.01
CA ARG A 4 1.12 -15.47 18.17
C ARG A 4 1.68 -16.54 17.25
N VAL A 5 1.64 -16.29 15.94
CA VAL A 5 2.26 -17.18 14.95
C VAL A 5 3.66 -16.64 14.66
N SER A 6 4.69 -17.41 15.02
CA SER A 6 6.08 -17.06 14.71
C SER A 6 6.79 -18.23 14.04
N LEU A 7 7.33 -17.99 12.85
CA LEU A 7 8.14 -18.96 12.12
C LEU A 7 9.48 -18.31 11.76
N LYS A 8 10.49 -18.55 12.59
CA LYS A 8 11.85 -18.01 12.39
C LYS A 8 12.77 -19.03 11.71
N ASP A 9 12.74 -20.29 12.15
CA ASP A 9 13.84 -21.23 11.85
C ASP A 9 13.48 -22.39 10.90
N ILE A 10 12.23 -22.46 10.42
CA ILE A 10 11.82 -23.50 9.47
C ILE A 10 12.35 -23.18 8.06
N LYS A 11 13.35 -23.91 7.55
CA LYS A 11 13.91 -23.68 6.20
C LYS A 11 13.01 -24.11 5.04
N LYS A 12 11.89 -24.81 5.29
CA LYS A 12 11.00 -25.33 4.25
C LYS A 12 10.11 -24.23 3.65
N ASP A 13 9.86 -24.35 2.34
CA ASP A 13 8.86 -23.58 1.62
C ASP A 13 7.47 -23.78 2.21
N ILE A 14 6.76 -22.67 2.43
CA ILE A 14 5.40 -22.71 2.97
C ILE A 14 4.41 -22.52 1.82
N ARG A 15 3.70 -23.60 1.47
CA ARG A 15 2.65 -23.54 0.43
C ARG A 15 1.56 -22.53 0.77
N ALA A 16 1.04 -22.56 1.99
CA ALA A 16 0.03 -21.60 2.42
C ALA A 16 -0.01 -21.45 3.94
N ILE A 17 -0.31 -20.23 4.39
CA ILE A 17 -0.75 -19.94 5.75
C ILE A 17 -2.20 -19.49 5.64
N SER A 18 -3.14 -20.32 6.10
CA SER A 18 -4.57 -20.03 6.07
C SER A 18 -5.13 -20.08 7.49
N LEU A 19 -5.59 -18.93 8.01
CA LEU A 19 -6.04 -18.81 9.40
C LEU A 19 -7.41 -18.12 9.43
N SER A 20 -8.47 -18.94 9.56
CA SER A 20 -9.86 -18.50 9.52
C SER A 20 -10.58 -18.57 10.88
N LYS A 21 -10.30 -19.59 11.71
CA LYS A 21 -11.00 -19.82 12.99
C LYS A 21 -10.18 -19.49 14.24
N THR A 22 -8.87 -19.25 14.10
CA THR A 22 -7.94 -19.02 15.22
C THR A 22 -7.83 -17.55 15.63
N ASP A 23 -8.00 -17.25 16.91
CA ASP A 23 -7.78 -15.91 17.44
C ASP A 23 -6.30 -15.57 17.45
N ILE A 24 -5.86 -14.66 16.57
CA ILE A 24 -4.45 -14.34 16.36
C ILE A 24 -4.19 -12.89 16.70
N ARG A 25 -3.28 -12.67 17.64
CA ARG A 25 -2.82 -11.33 18.01
C ARG A 25 -1.77 -10.80 17.04
N ALA A 26 -0.86 -11.66 16.57
CA ALA A 26 0.23 -11.24 15.69
C ALA A 26 0.78 -12.38 14.83
N ILE A 27 1.32 -12.01 13.67
CA ILE A 27 2.06 -12.89 12.76
C ILE A 27 3.45 -12.31 12.55
N SER A 28 4.49 -13.12 12.79
CA SER A 28 5.89 -12.74 12.59
C SER A 28 6.63 -13.83 11.82
N LEU A 29 6.99 -13.54 10.56
CA LEU A 29 7.70 -14.48 9.69
C LEU A 29 9.03 -13.89 9.23
N SER A 30 10.07 -14.70 9.21
CA SER A 30 11.38 -14.27 8.73
C SER A 30 12.10 -15.33 7.92
N LYS A 31 12.76 -14.94 6.82
CA LYS A 31 13.56 -15.85 5.98
C LYS A 31 12.72 -17.04 5.49
N LYS A 32 11.65 -16.76 4.73
CA LYS A 32 10.69 -17.75 4.23
C LYS A 32 10.27 -17.45 2.80
N ASP A 33 10.08 -18.51 2.03
CA ASP A 33 9.36 -18.48 0.76
C ASP A 33 7.94 -19.00 0.99
N ILE A 34 6.96 -18.14 0.70
CA ILE A 34 5.55 -18.39 1.02
C ILE A 34 4.72 -18.14 -0.23
N ARG A 35 4.02 -19.16 -0.70
CA ARG A 35 3.15 -18.97 -1.88
C ARG A 35 1.92 -18.12 -1.54
N ALA A 36 1.30 -18.32 -0.39
CA ALA A 36 0.15 -17.50 0.01
C ALA A 36 -0.01 -17.32 1.52
N ILE A 37 -0.42 -16.12 1.95
CA ILE A 37 -0.97 -15.85 3.28
C ILE A 37 -2.43 -15.42 3.10
N SER A 38 -3.37 -16.12 3.75
CA SER A 38 -4.80 -15.83 3.71
C SER A 38 -5.38 -15.72 5.12
N LEU A 39 -5.90 -14.53 5.45
CA LEU A 39 -6.52 -14.26 6.75
C LEU A 39 -7.93 -13.71 6.54
N ARG A 40 -8.90 -14.24 7.32
CA ARG A 40 -10.31 -13.86 7.18
C ARG A 40 -10.98 -13.69 8.54
N LYS A 41 -11.73 -12.59 8.73
CA LYS A 41 -12.48 -12.31 9.98
C LYS A 41 -11.56 -12.33 11.21
N LYS A 42 -10.54 -11.46 11.23
CA LYS A 42 -9.50 -11.42 12.28
C LYS A 42 -9.23 -10.01 12.77
N ASP A 43 -9.02 -9.89 14.07
CA ASP A 43 -8.47 -8.70 14.71
C ASP A 43 -6.99 -8.93 15.04
N ILE A 44 -6.11 -8.33 14.23
CA ILE A 44 -4.67 -8.57 14.31
C ILE A 44 -3.97 -7.28 14.74
N ARG A 45 -3.16 -7.36 15.80
CA ARG A 45 -2.36 -6.21 16.21
C ARG A 45 -1.26 -5.90 15.21
N ALA A 46 -0.56 -6.92 14.72
CA ALA A 46 0.53 -6.71 13.77
C ALA A 46 0.78 -7.92 12.86
N ILE A 47 1.13 -7.63 11.61
CA ILE A 47 1.78 -8.57 10.69
C ILE A 47 3.18 -8.01 10.41
N SER A 48 4.22 -8.78 10.72
CA SER A 48 5.62 -8.42 10.50
C SER A 48 6.31 -9.47 9.67
N LEU A 49 6.75 -9.11 8.46
CA LEU A 49 7.44 -10.01 7.54
C LEU A 49 8.81 -9.43 7.22
N SER A 50 9.87 -10.24 7.41
CA SER A 50 11.25 -9.80 7.22
C SER A 50 12.05 -10.78 6.37
N LYS A 51 12.70 -10.30 5.30
CA LYS A 51 13.49 -11.18 4.41
C LYS A 51 12.66 -12.34 3.87
N THR A 52 11.44 -12.07 3.40
CA THR A 52 10.52 -13.12 2.90
C THR A 52 10.19 -12.92 1.42
N ASN A 53 9.91 -14.00 0.69
CA ASN A 53 9.36 -13.95 -0.66
C ASN A 53 7.91 -14.45 -0.61
N ILE A 54 6.95 -13.59 -0.95
CA ILE A 54 5.53 -13.89 -0.84
C ILE A 54 4.84 -13.67 -2.18
N ARG A 55 4.29 -14.74 -2.76
CA ARG A 55 3.55 -14.57 -4.02
C ARG A 55 2.24 -13.81 -3.82
N ALA A 56 1.49 -14.09 -2.75
CA ALA A 56 0.24 -13.38 -2.48
C ALA A 56 -0.07 -13.24 -0.99
N ILE A 57 -0.57 -12.06 -0.60
CA ILE A 57 -1.24 -11.83 0.68
C ILE A 57 -2.70 -11.47 0.40
N SER A 58 -3.64 -12.17 1.03
CA SER A 58 -5.08 -11.90 0.96
C SER A 58 -5.64 -11.72 2.37
N LEU A 59 -6.10 -10.50 2.68
CA LEU A 59 -6.72 -10.16 3.96
C LEU A 59 -8.15 -9.74 3.69
N ARG A 60 -9.11 -10.48 4.24
CA ARG A 60 -10.53 -10.25 3.99
C ARG A 60 -11.34 -10.08 5.27
N LYS A 61 -12.05 -8.96 5.44
CA LYS A 61 -12.83 -8.69 6.66
C LYS A 61 -11.92 -8.74 7.90
N THR A 62 -10.77 -8.07 7.88
CA THR A 62 -9.82 -8.10 9.00
C THR A 62 -9.54 -6.69 9.52
N ASP A 63 -9.36 -6.54 10.83
CA ASP A 63 -8.94 -5.28 11.45
C ASP A 63 -7.47 -5.42 11.88
N ILE A 64 -6.59 -4.63 11.26
CA ILE A 64 -5.15 -4.72 11.43
C ILE A 64 -4.58 -3.39 11.89
N ARG A 65 -3.93 -3.38 13.06
CA ARG A 65 -3.31 -2.14 13.54
C ARG A 65 -2.04 -1.80 12.75
N ALA A 66 -1.22 -2.77 12.38
CA ALA A 66 0.00 -2.50 11.61
C ALA A 66 0.40 -3.65 10.69
N ILE A 67 0.85 -3.33 9.48
CA ILE A 67 1.56 -4.24 8.59
C ILE A 67 2.95 -3.65 8.33
N SER A 68 4.00 -4.41 8.65
CA SER A 68 5.40 -4.05 8.40
C SER A 68 6.05 -5.11 7.54
N LEU A 69 6.48 -4.70 6.34
CA LEU A 69 7.11 -5.58 5.36
C LEU A 69 8.52 -5.05 5.10
N SER A 70 9.53 -5.67 5.71
CA SER A 70 10.93 -5.27 5.62
C SER A 70 11.70 -6.30 4.80
N LYS A 71 12.48 -5.85 3.82
CA LYS A 71 13.24 -6.74 2.93
C LYS A 71 12.41 -7.88 2.34
N THR A 72 11.14 -7.60 2.05
CA THR A 72 10.17 -8.62 1.63
C THR A 72 9.78 -8.37 0.19
N VAL A 73 9.84 -9.41 -0.64
CA VAL A 73 9.37 -9.39 -2.04
C VAL A 73 7.92 -9.86 -2.03
N ILE A 74 7.00 -9.04 -2.53
CA ILE A 74 5.58 -9.42 -2.64
C ILE A 74 5.06 -9.16 -4.04
N ARG A 75 4.50 -10.20 -4.68
CA ARG A 75 3.92 -10.05 -6.02
C ARG A 75 2.49 -9.50 -6.00
N ALA A 76 1.69 -9.82 -4.99
CA ALA A 76 0.31 -9.34 -4.89
C ALA A 76 -0.16 -9.18 -3.44
N ILE A 77 -0.88 -8.09 -3.16
CA ILE A 77 -1.54 -7.83 -1.87
C ILE A 77 -3.00 -7.42 -2.11
N SER A 78 -3.94 -8.18 -1.56
CA SER A 78 -5.38 -7.89 -1.62
C SER A 78 -5.94 -7.67 -0.21
N LEU A 79 -6.57 -6.52 0.02
CA LEU A 79 -7.03 -6.06 1.33
C LEU A 79 -8.53 -5.71 1.27
N SER A 80 -9.36 -6.72 1.05
CA SER A 80 -10.80 -6.57 0.84
C SER A 80 -11.58 -6.45 2.14
N LYS A 81 -12.31 -5.34 2.34
CA LYS A 81 -13.06 -5.09 3.58
C LYS A 81 -12.14 -5.16 4.80
N THR A 82 -10.92 -4.62 4.68
CA THR A 82 -9.87 -4.75 5.69
C THR A 82 -9.48 -3.38 6.19
N ASP A 83 -9.56 -3.18 7.50
CA ASP A 83 -9.24 -1.91 8.15
C ASP A 83 -7.77 -1.97 8.57
N ILE A 84 -6.95 -1.05 8.04
CA ILE A 84 -5.53 -0.98 8.37
C ILE A 84 -5.20 0.40 8.90
N ARG A 85 -4.76 0.48 10.16
CA ARG A 85 -4.33 1.77 10.72
C ARG A 85 -3.03 2.25 10.08
N ALA A 86 -2.07 1.35 9.87
CA ALA A 86 -0.80 1.70 9.23
C ALA A 86 -0.25 0.53 8.40
N ILE A 87 0.23 0.84 7.19
CA ILE A 87 1.03 -0.06 6.37
C ILE A 87 2.36 0.60 6.01
N SER A 88 3.45 -0.12 6.26
CA SER A 88 4.81 0.29 5.93
C SER A 88 5.47 -0.80 5.09
N LEU A 89 5.79 -0.48 3.84
CA LEU A 89 6.60 -1.36 2.98
C LEU A 89 8.01 -0.75 2.84
N ARG A 90 9.01 -1.53 3.25
CA ARG A 90 10.44 -1.27 3.07
C ARG A 90 11.05 -2.41 2.24
N PRO A 91 10.85 -2.40 0.92
CA PRO A 91 11.44 -3.40 0.04
C PRO A 91 12.97 -3.29 0.01
N PHE A 92 13.66 -4.39 -0.28
CA PHE A 92 15.12 -4.52 -0.30
C PHE A 92 15.67 -4.99 -1.64
N LEU A 93 14.79 -5.44 -2.54
CA LEU A 93 15.05 -5.85 -3.93
C LEU A 93 13.87 -5.37 -4.79
N SER A 94 14.01 -5.38 -6.12
CA SER A 94 12.93 -5.01 -7.06
C SER A 94 11.65 -5.76 -6.68
N THR A 95 10.65 -5.01 -6.25
CA THR A 95 9.37 -5.56 -5.81
C THR A 95 8.32 -5.10 -6.81
N ASP A 96 7.74 -6.06 -7.54
CA ASP A 96 6.56 -5.82 -8.41
C ASP A 96 5.30 -6.03 -7.57
N ILE A 97 4.77 -4.94 -7.02
CA ILE A 97 3.48 -4.94 -6.34
C ILE A 97 2.40 -4.80 -7.41
N ARG A 98 1.76 -5.90 -7.76
CA ARG A 98 0.71 -5.86 -8.79
C ARG A 98 -0.48 -5.01 -8.41
N THR A 99 -0.92 -5.06 -7.16
CA THR A 99 -2.10 -4.27 -6.75
C THR A 99 -2.03 -4.04 -5.25
N ILE A 100 -2.40 -2.84 -4.83
CA ILE A 100 -2.83 -2.53 -3.47
C ILE A 100 -4.27 -2.05 -3.58
N SER A 101 -5.23 -2.93 -3.29
CA SER A 101 -6.66 -2.59 -3.28
C SER A 101 -7.19 -2.61 -1.87
N LEU A 102 -7.74 -1.48 -1.44
CA LEU A 102 -8.30 -1.28 -0.11
C LEU A 102 -9.73 -0.76 -0.24
N SER A 103 -10.71 -1.59 0.13
CA SER A 103 -12.14 -1.23 0.08
C SER A 103 -12.78 -1.28 1.47
N LYS A 104 -13.44 -0.18 1.85
CA LYS A 104 -14.15 0.09 3.12
C LYS A 104 -13.24 0.38 4.34
N ARG A 105 -13.69 1.38 5.14
CA ARG A 105 -13.20 1.93 6.42
C ARG A 105 -11.73 2.39 6.53
N ASN A 106 -11.49 3.22 7.54
CA ASN A 106 -10.45 4.27 7.66
C ASN A 106 -9.01 3.73 7.62
N ILE A 107 -8.13 4.40 6.87
CA ILE A 107 -6.69 4.15 6.89
C ILE A 107 -6.00 5.39 7.42
N ARG A 108 -5.27 5.30 8.53
CA ARG A 108 -4.57 6.49 9.01
C ARG A 108 -3.37 6.82 8.12
N ALA A 109 -2.51 5.86 7.77
CA ALA A 109 -1.35 6.16 6.94
C ALA A 109 -0.91 5.00 6.03
N ILE A 110 -0.48 5.34 4.81
CA ILE A 110 0.20 4.46 3.86
C ILE A 110 1.59 5.04 3.57
N SER A 111 2.64 4.28 3.86
CA SER A 111 4.01 4.67 3.55
C SER A 111 4.77 3.59 2.79
N LEU A 112 5.25 3.93 1.60
CA LEU A 112 6.12 3.11 0.76
C LEU A 112 7.46 3.85 0.60
N ARG A 113 8.49 3.40 1.32
CA ARG A 113 9.84 4.00 1.28
C ARG A 113 10.93 2.92 1.17
N PRO A 114 11.56 2.74 0.00
CA PRO A 114 12.76 1.90 -0.12
C PRO A 114 13.96 2.62 0.51
N PHE A 115 14.73 1.92 1.34
CA PHE A 115 15.77 2.54 2.18
C PHE A 115 17.20 2.43 1.61
N ILE A 116 17.43 1.66 0.55
CA ILE A 116 18.79 1.40 0.04
C ILE A 116 18.77 1.43 -1.50
N SER A 117 19.82 2.04 -2.05
CA SER A 117 20.14 2.20 -3.47
C SER A 117 20.00 0.88 -4.26
N LEU A 118 19.66 1.00 -5.56
CA LEU A 118 19.68 -0.01 -6.64
C LEU A 118 18.39 -0.72 -7.09
N SER A 119 17.21 -0.55 -6.46
CA SER A 119 15.96 -1.05 -7.11
C SER A 119 14.73 -0.15 -6.93
N LYS A 120 14.14 0.27 -8.05
CA LYS A 120 12.82 0.93 -8.11
C LYS A 120 11.75 -0.07 -7.64
N THR A 121 10.78 0.39 -6.85
CA THR A 121 9.57 -0.40 -6.57
C THR A 121 8.56 -0.16 -7.68
N VAL A 122 8.11 -1.22 -8.35
CA VAL A 122 7.08 -1.13 -9.40
C VAL A 122 5.72 -1.43 -8.79
N ILE A 123 4.76 -0.54 -8.97
CA ILE A 123 3.40 -0.69 -8.45
C ILE A 123 2.44 -0.57 -9.64
N ARG A 124 1.75 -1.65 -10.01
CA ARG A 124 0.84 -1.54 -11.16
C ARG A 124 -0.41 -0.72 -10.84
N ALA A 125 -0.93 -0.84 -9.62
CA ALA A 125 -2.12 -0.10 -9.22
C ALA A 125 -2.21 0.12 -7.70
N ILE A 126 -2.55 1.35 -7.30
CA ILE A 126 -3.05 1.70 -5.97
C ILE A 126 -4.51 2.11 -6.14
N SER A 127 -5.44 1.44 -5.46
CA SER A 127 -6.86 1.78 -5.48
C SER A 127 -7.42 1.92 -4.07
N LEU A 128 -7.86 3.13 -3.73
CA LEU A 128 -8.44 3.48 -2.44
C LEU A 128 -9.83 4.08 -2.65
N SER A 129 -10.83 3.61 -1.90
CA SER A 129 -12.18 4.18 -1.96
C SER A 129 -12.88 4.26 -0.60
N LYS A 130 -13.64 5.34 -0.39
CA LYS A 130 -14.48 5.57 0.81
C LYS A 130 -13.67 5.59 2.11
N LYS A 131 -12.68 6.47 2.21
CA LYS A 131 -11.70 6.51 3.32
C LYS A 131 -11.28 7.92 3.73
N ASP A 132 -11.10 8.08 5.04
CA ASP A 132 -10.26 9.16 5.62
C ASP A 132 -8.81 8.68 5.65
N ILE A 133 -7.90 9.45 5.05
CA ILE A 133 -6.47 9.14 4.94
C ILE A 133 -5.66 10.31 5.48
N ARG A 134 -4.87 10.09 6.54
CA ARG A 134 -4.00 11.16 7.07
C ARG A 134 -2.82 11.42 6.13
N ALA A 135 -2.22 10.37 5.56
CA ALA A 135 -1.07 10.54 4.68
C ALA A 135 -0.90 9.38 3.70
N ILE A 136 -0.55 9.72 2.46
CA ILE A 136 0.06 8.83 1.47
C ILE A 136 1.48 9.33 1.21
N SER A 137 2.49 8.50 1.46
CA SER A 137 3.89 8.85 1.18
C SER A 137 4.56 7.77 0.34
N LEU A 138 4.91 8.11 -0.91
CA LEU A 138 5.58 7.23 -1.86
C LEU A 138 6.92 7.86 -2.26
N SER A 139 7.98 7.07 -2.30
CA SER A 139 9.27 7.56 -2.81
C SER A 139 10.04 6.50 -3.58
N LYS A 140 10.75 6.91 -4.65
CA LYS A 140 11.56 6.02 -5.50
C LYS A 140 10.72 4.87 -6.08
N THR A 141 9.55 5.20 -6.62
CA THR A 141 8.57 4.22 -7.15
C THR A 141 8.21 4.50 -8.61
N ASP A 142 7.97 3.44 -9.38
CA ASP A 142 7.32 3.48 -10.69
C ASP A 142 5.88 2.96 -10.52
N ILE A 143 4.89 3.77 -10.89
CA ILE A 143 3.47 3.49 -10.63
C ILE A 143 2.67 3.59 -11.93
N ARG A 144 2.02 2.50 -12.34
CA ARG A 144 1.19 2.55 -13.55
C ARG A 144 -0.13 3.29 -13.32
N ALA A 145 -0.77 3.12 -12.16
CA ALA A 145 -2.03 3.78 -11.86
C ALA A 145 -2.23 4.06 -10.37
N ILE A 146 -2.74 5.26 -10.04
CA ILE A 146 -3.33 5.59 -8.74
C ILE A 146 -4.78 5.97 -8.97
N SER A 147 -5.70 5.33 -8.26
CA SER A 147 -7.13 5.64 -8.30
C SER A 147 -7.67 5.88 -6.90
N LEU A 148 -8.12 7.10 -6.63
CA LEU A 148 -8.71 7.51 -5.35
C LEU A 148 -10.14 7.97 -5.62
N SER A 149 -11.11 7.41 -4.89
CA SER A 149 -12.52 7.77 -5.08
C SER A 149 -13.27 7.88 -3.76
N LYS A 150 -13.98 8.99 -3.54
CA LYS A 150 -14.74 9.24 -2.30
C LYS A 150 -13.80 9.21 -1.10
N THR A 151 -12.75 10.02 -1.10
CA THR A 151 -11.71 10.00 -0.04
C THR A 151 -11.33 11.38 0.44
N ASP A 152 -11.10 11.51 1.74
CA ASP A 152 -10.60 12.73 2.39
C ASP A 152 -9.15 12.51 2.79
N ILE A 153 -8.23 13.27 2.21
CA ILE A 153 -6.78 13.05 2.35
C ILE A 153 -6.10 14.29 2.90
N ARG A 154 -5.45 14.18 4.06
CA ARG A 154 -4.75 15.33 4.63
C ARG A 154 -3.46 15.64 3.88
N THR A 155 -2.64 14.64 3.54
CA THR A 155 -1.41 14.85 2.77
C THR A 155 -1.12 13.74 1.77
N ILE A 156 -0.67 14.12 0.58
CA ILE A 156 0.00 13.23 -0.38
C ILE A 156 1.42 13.74 -0.60
N SER A 157 2.41 12.88 -0.44
CA SER A 157 3.82 13.20 -0.68
C SER A 157 4.44 12.17 -1.60
N LEU A 158 4.82 12.61 -2.79
CA LEU A 158 5.48 11.80 -3.82
C LEU A 158 6.88 12.38 -4.07
N SER A 159 7.91 11.54 -4.02
CA SER A 159 9.28 11.99 -4.31
C SER A 159 10.11 10.98 -5.08
N LYS A 160 10.75 11.40 -6.17
CA LYS A 160 11.53 10.53 -7.06
C LYS A 160 10.63 9.43 -7.65
N THR A 161 9.47 9.81 -8.19
CA THR A 161 8.43 8.86 -8.63
C THR A 161 8.06 9.07 -10.08
N ASP A 162 7.83 7.98 -10.81
CA ASP A 162 7.32 7.99 -12.18
C ASP A 162 5.90 7.40 -12.18
N ILE A 163 4.90 8.12 -12.68
CA ILE A 163 3.49 7.75 -12.59
C ILE A 163 2.79 7.88 -13.94
N ARG A 164 2.27 6.77 -14.47
CA ARG A 164 1.58 6.81 -15.77
C ARG A 164 0.20 7.44 -15.70
N ALA A 165 -0.57 7.20 -14.65
CA ALA A 165 -1.92 7.74 -14.52
C ALA A 165 -2.34 7.96 -13.06
N ILE A 166 -2.94 9.11 -12.78
CA ILE A 166 -3.65 9.40 -11.53
C ILE A 166 -5.10 9.72 -11.87
N SER A 167 -6.04 9.09 -11.17
CA SER A 167 -7.47 9.38 -11.26
C SER A 167 -8.02 9.68 -9.88
N LEU A 168 -8.53 10.89 -9.70
CA LEU A 168 -9.15 11.40 -8.49
C LEU A 168 -10.63 11.69 -8.78
N SER A 169 -11.54 11.09 -8.01
CA SER A 169 -12.98 11.28 -8.20
C SER A 169 -13.73 11.43 -6.88
N ASN A 170 -14.39 12.57 -6.67
CA ASN A 170 -15.05 12.90 -5.40
C ASN A 170 -14.04 12.84 -4.25
N THR A 171 -12.97 13.62 -4.30
CA THR A 171 -11.90 13.55 -3.30
C THR A 171 -11.50 14.92 -2.80
N ASP A 172 -11.34 15.04 -1.48
CA ASP A 172 -10.86 16.28 -0.84
C ASP A 172 -9.44 16.08 -0.34
N ILE A 173 -8.51 16.92 -0.81
CA ILE A 173 -7.09 16.80 -0.49
C ILE A 173 -6.57 18.11 0.10
N ARG A 174 -6.12 18.08 1.35
CA ARG A 174 -5.61 19.30 2.00
C ARG A 174 -4.25 19.74 1.46
N ALA A 175 -3.35 18.81 1.17
CA ALA A 175 -2.04 19.17 0.62
C ALA A 175 -1.43 18.06 -0.23
N ILE A 176 -0.83 18.44 -1.36
CA ILE A 176 -0.02 17.60 -2.22
C ILE A 176 1.40 18.19 -2.31
N SER A 177 2.40 17.33 -2.14
CA SER A 177 3.82 17.67 -2.37
C SER A 177 4.43 16.67 -3.35
N LEU A 178 4.89 17.17 -4.49
CA LEU A 178 5.56 16.42 -5.54
C LEU A 178 7.00 16.92 -5.68
N SER A 179 7.98 16.01 -5.65
CA SER A 179 9.40 16.37 -5.74
C SER A 179 10.20 15.38 -6.59
N ASN A 180 10.75 15.82 -7.72
CA ASN A 180 11.39 14.93 -8.70
C ASN A 180 10.39 13.86 -9.17
N THR A 181 9.25 14.28 -9.69
CA THR A 181 8.13 13.40 -10.02
C THR A 181 7.70 13.61 -11.45
N ASP A 182 7.56 12.51 -12.21
CA ASP A 182 7.07 12.53 -13.58
C ASP A 182 5.67 11.91 -13.61
N ILE A 183 4.68 12.63 -14.14
CA ILE A 183 3.29 12.17 -14.23
C ILE A 183 2.80 12.32 -15.66
N ARG A 184 2.45 11.21 -16.31
CA ARG A 184 1.98 11.25 -17.70
C ARG A 184 0.56 11.77 -17.83
N ALA A 185 -0.36 11.41 -16.93
CA ALA A 185 -1.73 11.85 -17.00
C ALA A 185 -2.39 11.96 -15.61
N ILE A 186 -3.16 13.02 -15.41
CA ILE A 186 -4.00 13.24 -14.24
C ILE A 186 -5.44 13.49 -14.72
N SER A 187 -6.40 12.80 -14.12
CA SER A 187 -7.83 13.07 -14.28
C SER A 187 -8.43 13.42 -12.93
N LEU A 188 -9.04 14.60 -12.86
CA LEU A 188 -9.70 15.13 -11.67
C LEU A 188 -11.19 15.30 -11.97
N SER A 189 -12.04 14.68 -11.17
CA SER A 189 -13.50 14.85 -11.23
C SER A 189 -14.02 15.12 -9.84
N LYS A 190 -14.73 16.23 -9.63
CA LYS A 190 -15.27 16.62 -8.31
C LYS A 190 -14.19 16.52 -7.22
N THR A 191 -13.03 17.12 -7.46
CA THR A 191 -11.84 16.99 -6.61
C THR A 191 -11.45 18.36 -6.09
N ASP A 192 -11.37 18.51 -4.76
CA ASP A 192 -10.85 19.70 -4.09
C ASP A 192 -9.39 19.47 -3.67
N ILE A 193 -8.49 20.40 -4.00
CA ILE A 193 -7.09 20.38 -3.57
C ILE A 193 -6.73 21.76 -3.02
N ARG A 194 -6.50 21.85 -1.71
CA ARG A 194 -6.28 23.15 -1.04
C ARG A 194 -4.86 23.70 -1.20
N ALA A 195 -3.87 22.84 -1.32
CA ALA A 195 -2.47 23.26 -1.44
C ALA A 195 -1.66 22.27 -2.28
N ILE A 196 -0.85 22.80 -3.19
CA ILE A 196 0.04 22.03 -4.06
C ILE A 196 1.43 22.64 -4.01
N SER A 197 2.43 21.81 -3.75
CA SER A 197 3.85 22.15 -3.85
C SER A 197 4.50 21.24 -4.89
N LEU A 198 5.09 21.85 -5.93
CA LEU A 198 5.76 21.17 -7.03
C LEU A 198 7.23 21.59 -7.04
N SER A 199 8.13 20.60 -7.06
CA SER A 199 9.56 20.83 -7.23
C SER A 199 10.11 19.82 -8.22
N LYS A 200 10.71 20.27 -9.33
CA LYS A 200 11.24 19.37 -10.38
C LYS A 200 10.20 18.31 -10.77
N THR A 201 8.98 18.76 -11.08
CA THR A 201 7.85 17.87 -11.38
C THR A 201 7.41 18.12 -12.82
N ASP A 202 7.29 17.06 -13.61
CA ASP A 202 6.72 17.07 -14.96
C ASP A 202 5.30 16.47 -14.92
N ILE A 203 4.32 17.18 -15.48
CA ILE A 203 2.96 16.69 -15.67
C ILE A 203 2.56 16.93 -17.13
N ARG A 204 2.39 15.84 -17.89
CA ARG A 204 2.18 15.94 -19.35
C ARG A 204 0.74 16.21 -19.76
N ALA A 205 -0.24 15.72 -19.00
CA ALA A 205 -1.64 15.89 -19.31
C ALA A 205 -2.48 15.98 -18.03
N ILE A 206 -3.39 16.96 -18.00
CA ILE A 206 -4.37 17.15 -16.92
C ILE A 206 -5.75 17.27 -17.55
N SER A 207 -6.70 16.48 -17.06
CA SER A 207 -8.10 16.54 -17.42
C SER A 207 -8.92 16.94 -16.19
N LEU A 208 -9.71 18.00 -16.35
CA LEU A 208 -10.67 18.47 -15.35
C LEU A 208 -12.08 18.15 -15.86
N ILE A 209 -12.83 17.36 -15.09
CA ILE A 209 -14.24 17.07 -15.38
C ILE A 209 -15.07 17.90 -14.39
N SER A 210 -15.45 19.10 -14.82
CA SER A 210 -16.39 19.99 -14.14
C SER A 210 -17.84 19.59 -14.45
N PHE A 211 -18.73 19.75 -13.46
CA PHE A 211 -20.18 19.82 -13.65
C PHE A 211 -20.64 21.17 -13.14
#